data_AF-A0A482RLQ5-F1
#
_entry.id   AF-A0A482RLQ5-F1
#
_cell.length_a   1.000
_cell.length_b   1.000
_cell.length_c   1.000
_cell.angle_alpha   90.00
_cell.angle_beta   90.00
_cell.angle_gamma   90.00
#
_symmetry.space_group_name_H-M   'P 1'
#
loop_
_entity.id
_entity.type
_entity.pdbx_description
1 polymer ?
#
loop_
_entity_poly.entity_id
_entity_poly.type
_entity_poly.pdbx_seq_one_letter_code
_entity_poly.pdbx_strand_id
1 'polypeptide(L)'
;MTCSSIRVWDAQKRVCLQTFRRESDRFWTLTVHPTQNLIAAGHDSGMIVFKLERERPPYAVLGNQVFYVRERYLRRNVVGTGADVPLLSLRSRRTVGPAGNGDLRTLLINPHTPDDTYVMLLSGGSDMSYEILHLTSGTEEELIR
;
A
#
# COMPACT_ATOMS: atom_id res chain seq x y z
N MET A 1 1.84 14.13 -34.27
CA MET A 1 2.27 13.26 -33.14
C MET A 1 1.04 12.83 -32.37
N THR A 2 0.65 11.56 -32.48
CA THR A 2 -0.45 10.98 -31.71
C THR A 2 0.16 10.23 -30.53
N CYS A 3 -0.03 10.73 -29.30
CA CYS A 3 0.56 10.10 -28.12
C CYS A 3 -0.20 8.81 -27.79
N SER A 4 0.43 7.66 -28.03
CA SER A 4 -0.09 6.32 -27.72
C SER A 4 0.29 5.84 -26.30
N SER A 5 0.78 6.75 -25.46
CA SER A 5 1.24 6.42 -24.11
C SER A 5 0.82 7.43 -23.07
N ILE A 6 0.53 6.94 -21.86
CA ILE A 6 0.35 7.74 -20.65
C ILE A 6 1.57 7.50 -19.76
N ARG A 7 2.16 8.57 -19.22
CA ARG A 7 3.33 8.47 -18.34
C ARG A 7 3.05 9.15 -17.01
N VAL A 8 3.47 8.49 -15.93
CA VAL A 8 3.38 8.98 -14.56
C VAL A 8 4.77 9.39 -14.13
N TRP A 9 4.93 10.61 -13.61
CA TRP A 9 6.23 11.18 -13.27
C TRP A 9 6.24 11.65 -11.81
N ASP A 10 7.36 11.40 -11.13
CA ASP A 10 7.71 12.13 -9.91
C ASP A 10 8.38 13.44 -10.34
N ALA A 11 7.67 14.56 -10.17
CA ALA A 11 8.13 15.87 -10.60
C ALA A 11 9.38 16.33 -9.84
N GLN A 12 9.52 15.94 -8.57
CA GLN A 12 10.65 16.34 -7.72
C GLN A 12 11.90 15.53 -8.05
N LYS A 13 11.75 14.20 -8.16
CA LYS A 13 12.86 13.29 -8.49
C LYS A 13 13.20 13.30 -9.98
N ARG A 14 12.31 13.83 -10.83
CA ARG A 14 12.42 13.85 -12.29
C ARG A 14 12.56 12.43 -12.88
N VAL A 15 11.83 11.47 -12.31
CA VAL A 15 11.85 10.07 -12.74
C VAL A 15 10.47 9.66 -13.26
N CYS A 16 10.45 8.92 -14.38
CA CYS A 16 9.23 8.29 -14.90
C CYS A 16 8.93 7.05 -14.06
N LEU A 17 7.80 7.07 -13.36
CA LEU A 17 7.38 6.02 -12.43
C LEU A 17 6.72 4.86 -13.17
N GLN A 18 5.83 5.19 -14.11
CA GLN A 18 5.06 4.22 -14.89
C GLN A 18 4.85 4.74 -16.31
N THR A 19 4.80 3.82 -17.27
CA THR A 19 4.43 4.12 -18.65
C THR A 19 3.40 3.09 -19.12
N PHE A 20 2.19 3.56 -19.41
CA PHE A 20 1.14 2.77 -20.04
C PHE A 20 1.21 3.02 -21.54
N ARG A 21 1.28 1.96 -22.35
CA ARG A 21 1.31 2.06 -23.82
C ARG A 21 0.16 1.27 -24.42
N ARG A 22 -0.38 1.78 -25.52
CA ARG A 22 -1.37 1.09 -26.33
C ARG A 22 -1.07 1.36 -27.81
N GLU A 23 -0.59 0.36 -28.51
CA GLU A 23 0.09 0.54 -29.81
C GLU A 23 -0.80 1.14 -30.90
N SER A 24 -2.11 0.87 -30.86
CA SER A 24 -3.06 1.26 -31.90
C SER A 24 -4.14 2.24 -31.43
N ASP A 25 -3.99 2.83 -30.25
CA ASP A 25 -4.96 3.77 -29.69
C ASP A 25 -4.26 5.05 -29.22
N ARG A 26 -4.62 6.19 -29.83
CA ARG A 26 -4.16 7.50 -29.36
C ARG A 26 -5.00 7.91 -28.15
N PHE A 27 -4.33 8.31 -27.07
CA PHE A 27 -5.01 9.00 -25.97
C PHE A 27 -5.13 10.50 -26.31
N TRP A 28 -6.32 11.06 -26.14
CA TRP A 28 -6.60 12.47 -26.45
C TRP A 28 -7.35 13.22 -25.35
N THR A 29 -7.84 12.53 -24.32
CA THR A 29 -8.42 13.16 -23.13
C THR A 29 -8.05 12.42 -21.85
N LEU A 30 -7.94 13.17 -20.77
CA LEU A 30 -7.72 12.69 -19.41
C LEU A 30 -8.66 13.43 -18.46
N THR A 31 -9.25 12.72 -17.52
CA THR A 31 -10.02 13.32 -16.43
C THR A 31 -9.75 12.59 -15.13
N VAL A 32 -9.84 13.31 -14.02
CA VAL A 32 -9.63 12.79 -12.67
C VAL A 32 -10.96 12.81 -11.93
N HIS A 33 -11.24 11.76 -11.17
CA HIS A 33 -12.39 11.76 -10.28
C HIS A 33 -12.15 12.76 -9.14
N PRO A 34 -13.13 13.59 -8.76
CA PRO A 34 -12.91 14.69 -7.81
C PRO A 34 -12.56 14.22 -6.39
N THR A 35 -12.94 12.99 -6.01
CA THR A 35 -12.81 12.49 -4.62
C THR A 35 -12.16 11.11 -4.47
N GLN A 36 -11.85 10.40 -5.57
CA GLN A 36 -11.30 9.04 -5.53
C GLN A 36 -10.01 9.00 -6.35
N ASN A 37 -9.07 8.09 -6.06
CA ASN A 37 -7.87 7.90 -6.88
C ASN A 37 -8.19 7.16 -8.19
N LEU A 38 -9.09 7.74 -9.00
CA LEU A 38 -9.50 7.22 -10.29
C LEU A 38 -9.17 8.24 -11.37
N ILE A 39 -8.54 7.74 -12.44
CA ILE A 39 -8.20 8.51 -13.63
C ILE A 39 -8.85 7.81 -14.81
N ALA A 40 -9.58 8.56 -15.63
CA ALA A 40 -10.12 8.06 -16.88
C ALA A 40 -9.33 8.68 -18.05
N ALA A 41 -8.99 7.84 -19.03
CA ALA A 41 -8.33 8.26 -20.26
C ALA A 41 -9.17 7.81 -21.45
N GLY A 42 -9.56 8.77 -22.29
CA GLY A 42 -10.25 8.50 -23.55
C GLY A 42 -9.26 8.33 -24.69
N HIS A 43 -9.53 7.35 -25.54
CA HIS A 43 -8.74 7.01 -26.73
C HIS A 43 -9.65 6.65 -27.90
N ASP A 44 -9.06 6.41 -29.07
CA ASP A 44 -9.81 6.21 -30.33
C ASP A 44 -10.89 5.11 -30.23
N SER A 45 -10.55 3.96 -29.64
CA SER A 45 -11.47 2.82 -29.49
C SER A 45 -12.32 2.85 -28.20
N GLY A 46 -12.30 3.91 -27.38
CA GLY A 46 -13.09 3.98 -26.14
C GLY A 46 -12.40 4.69 -24.98
N MET A 47 -12.50 4.13 -23.77
CA MET A 47 -11.87 4.69 -22.58
C MET A 47 -11.33 3.60 -21.64
N ILE A 48 -10.35 3.98 -20.84
CA ILE A 48 -9.84 3.18 -19.72
C ILE A 48 -9.98 3.96 -18.41
N VAL A 49 -10.26 3.27 -17.31
CA VAL A 49 -10.27 3.85 -15.96
C VAL A 49 -9.26 3.08 -15.11
N PHE A 50 -8.31 3.79 -14.48
CA PHE A 50 -7.22 3.19 -13.71
C PHE A 50 -6.90 3.99 -12.45
N LYS A 51 -6.20 3.35 -11.51
CA LYS A 51 -5.65 3.97 -10.30
C LYS A 51 -4.13 4.02 -10.42
N LEU A 52 -3.49 5.10 -9.95
CA LEU A 52 -2.02 5.20 -9.97
C LEU A 52 -1.37 4.32 -8.90
N GLU A 53 -2.02 4.24 -7.75
CA GLU A 53 -1.52 3.52 -6.59
C GLU A 53 -2.65 2.78 -5.89
N ARG A 54 -2.29 1.72 -5.18
CA ARG A 54 -3.23 0.96 -4.37
C ARG A 54 -3.64 1.78 -3.14
N GLU A 55 -4.92 2.11 -3.06
CA GLU A 55 -5.49 2.83 -1.89
C GLU A 55 -5.66 1.95 -0.65
N ARG A 56 -5.65 0.62 -0.78
CA ARG A 56 -5.83 -0.31 0.34
C ARG A 56 -4.49 -0.64 0.99
N PRO A 57 -4.10 0.01 2.11
CA PRO A 57 -2.92 -0.41 2.86
C PRO A 57 -3.11 -1.85 3.36
N PRO A 58 -2.03 -2.62 3.54
CA PRO A 58 -2.10 -3.91 4.23
C PRO A 58 -2.65 -3.72 5.64
N TYR A 59 -3.74 -4.42 5.95
CA TYR A 59 -4.32 -4.44 7.29
C TYR A 59 -4.92 -5.82 7.61
N ALA A 60 -5.09 -6.10 8.89
CA ALA A 60 -5.91 -7.20 9.39
C ALA A 60 -6.56 -6.80 10.71
N VAL A 61 -7.62 -7.52 11.07
CA VAL A 61 -8.43 -7.24 12.25
C VAL A 61 -8.41 -8.48 13.15
N LEU A 62 -8.16 -8.27 14.44
CA LEU A 62 -8.25 -9.29 15.47
C LEU A 62 -9.01 -8.71 16.67
N GLY A 63 -10.22 -9.22 16.94
CA GLY A 63 -11.10 -8.65 17.96
C GLY A 63 -11.43 -7.18 17.69
N ASN A 64 -11.14 -6.30 18.64
CA ASN A 64 -11.30 -4.84 18.52
C ASN A 64 -10.01 -4.13 18.06
N GLN A 65 -9.00 -4.87 17.62
CA GLN A 65 -7.71 -4.31 17.21
C GLN A 65 -7.55 -4.40 15.69
N VAL A 66 -7.08 -3.31 15.09
CA VAL A 66 -6.72 -3.22 13.67
C VAL A 66 -5.22 -3.07 13.58
N PHE A 67 -4.57 -4.02 12.91
CA PHE A 67 -3.16 -3.95 12.60
C PHE A 67 -3.02 -3.48 11.16
N TYR A 68 -2.18 -2.49 10.92
CA TYR A 68 -2.02 -1.92 9.59
C TYR A 68 -0.60 -1.40 9.38
N VAL A 69 -0.19 -1.33 8.11
CA VAL A 69 1.10 -0.76 7.74
C VAL A 69 0.91 0.69 7.33
N ARG A 70 1.64 1.58 8.00
CA ARG A 70 1.73 3.00 7.64
C ARG A 70 3.20 3.40 7.58
N GLU A 71 3.58 3.95 6.42
CA GLU A 71 4.99 4.27 6.13
C GLU A 71 5.88 3.04 6.38
N ARG A 72 6.86 3.15 7.27
CA ARG A 72 7.75 2.04 7.64
C ARG A 72 7.34 1.31 8.91
N TYR A 73 6.14 1.53 9.44
CA TYR A 73 5.74 0.96 10.74
C TYR A 73 4.52 0.05 10.61
N LEU A 74 4.61 -1.11 11.25
CA LEU A 74 3.45 -1.89 11.64
C LEU A 74 2.84 -1.23 12.87
N ARG A 75 1.56 -0.86 12.80
CA ARG A 75 0.83 -0.18 13.87
C ARG A 75 -0.38 -0.98 14.30
N ARG A 76 -0.78 -0.83 15.56
CA ARG A 76 -1.99 -1.37 16.15
C ARG A 76 -2.89 -0.23 16.58
N ASN A 77 -4.11 -0.20 16.05
CA ASN A 77 -5.16 0.69 16.51
C ASN A 77 -6.22 -0.11 17.27
N VAL A 78 -6.63 0.38 18.44
CA VAL A 78 -7.79 -0.18 19.16
C VAL A 78 -9.04 0.61 18.75
N VAL A 79 -9.96 -0.08 18.09
CA VAL A 79 -11.21 0.50 17.59
C VAL A 79 -12.06 0.93 18.78
N GLY A 80 -12.50 2.19 18.76
CA GLY A 80 -13.33 2.79 19.81
C GLY A 80 -12.56 3.67 20.81
N THR A 81 -11.30 3.34 21.14
CA THR A 81 -10.46 4.21 22.00
C THR A 81 -9.58 5.16 21.19
N GLY A 82 -9.30 4.82 19.93
CA GLY A 82 -8.42 5.61 19.06
C GLY A 82 -6.93 5.47 19.40
N ALA A 83 -6.58 4.62 20.36
CA ALA A 83 -5.19 4.35 20.72
C ALA A 83 -4.46 3.71 19.53
N ASP A 84 -3.48 4.42 18.97
CA ASP A 84 -2.72 4.02 17.79
C ASP A 84 -1.22 3.90 18.13
N VAL A 85 -0.76 2.65 18.30
CA VAL A 85 0.57 2.34 18.82
C VAL A 85 1.46 1.77 17.70
N PRO A 86 2.64 2.35 17.44
CA PRO A 86 3.63 1.71 16.58
C PRO A 86 4.21 0.47 17.28
N LEU A 87 4.20 -0.67 16.60
CA LEU A 87 4.69 -1.94 17.13
C LEU A 87 6.13 -2.23 16.68
N LEU A 88 6.37 -2.15 15.37
CA LEU A 88 7.66 -2.53 14.80
C LEU A 88 7.99 -1.66 13.58
N SER A 89 9.26 -1.31 13.41
CA SER A 89 9.75 -0.74 12.16
C SER A 89 10.00 -1.86 11.16
N LEU A 90 9.29 -1.82 10.05
CA LEU A 90 9.53 -2.66 8.89
C LEU A 90 10.81 -2.21 8.20
N ARG A 91 11.67 -3.18 7.87
CA ARG A 91 12.84 -2.90 7.04
C ARG A 91 12.31 -2.69 5.63
N SER A 92 12.42 -1.46 5.12
CA SER A 92 12.17 -1.18 3.71
C SER A 92 13.21 -1.95 2.90
N ARG A 93 12.87 -3.19 2.53
CA ARG A 93 13.61 -3.96 1.54
C ARG A 93 13.43 -3.16 0.26
N ARG A 94 14.50 -2.45 -0.14
CA ARG A 94 14.52 -1.54 -1.29
C ARG A 94 13.80 -2.17 -2.47
N THR A 95 12.56 -1.77 -2.65
CA THR A 95 11.84 -1.99 -3.89
C THR A 95 11.75 -0.61 -4.50
N VAL A 96 12.37 -0.50 -5.66
CA VAL A 96 12.51 0.74 -6.42
C VAL A 96 11.11 1.13 -6.87
N GLY A 97 10.42 1.89 -6.02
CA GLY A 97 9.09 2.39 -6.25
C GLY A 97 8.92 3.71 -5.47
N PRO A 98 8.34 4.75 -6.09
CA PRO A 98 8.22 6.10 -5.52
C PRO A 98 7.24 6.21 -4.35
N ALA A 99 6.43 5.18 -4.10
CA ALA A 99 5.44 5.12 -3.04
C ALA A 99 5.95 4.22 -1.91
N GLY A 100 6.14 4.76 -0.71
CA GLY A 100 6.78 4.10 0.44
C GLY A 100 6.10 2.83 0.98
N ASN A 101 5.02 2.35 0.37
CA ASN A 101 4.33 1.09 0.67
C ASN A 101 4.20 0.16 -0.57
N GLY A 102 4.87 0.49 -1.68
CA GLY A 102 4.58 -0.03 -3.02
C GLY A 102 4.62 -1.54 -3.21
N ASP A 103 5.22 -2.28 -2.27
CA ASP A 103 5.42 -3.72 -2.39
C ASP A 103 4.57 -4.53 -1.43
N LEU A 104 4.27 -4.02 -0.23
CA LEU A 104 3.45 -4.78 0.72
C LEU A 104 1.98 -4.79 0.26
N ARG A 105 1.42 -5.98 0.04
CA ARG A 105 0.06 -6.17 -0.48
C ARG A 105 -0.93 -6.62 0.57
N THR A 106 -0.50 -7.51 1.44
CA THR A 106 -1.40 -8.23 2.34
C THR A 106 -0.75 -8.38 3.70
N LEU A 107 -1.56 -8.21 4.74
CA LEU A 107 -1.21 -8.48 6.13
C LEU A 107 -2.18 -9.56 6.61
N LEU A 108 -1.65 -10.63 7.18
CA LEU A 108 -2.41 -11.73 7.75
C LEU A 108 -2.01 -11.89 9.21
N ILE A 109 -2.97 -12.25 10.06
CA ILE A 109 -2.74 -12.47 11.48
C ILE A 109 -3.20 -13.88 11.80
N ASN A 110 -2.43 -14.58 12.63
CA ASN A 110 -2.86 -15.84 13.21
C ASN A 110 -3.82 -15.57 14.39
N PRO A 111 -5.11 -15.93 14.31
CA PRO A 111 -6.06 -15.69 15.39
C PRO A 111 -5.97 -16.73 16.52
N HIS A 112 -5.21 -17.82 16.33
CA HIS A 112 -5.22 -18.96 17.24
C HIS A 112 -4.19 -18.86 18.39
N THR A 113 -3.37 -17.82 18.39
CA THR A 113 -2.35 -17.58 19.43
C THR A 113 -2.58 -16.19 20.05
N PRO A 114 -3.47 -16.07 21.06
CA PRO A 114 -3.84 -14.77 21.64
C PRO A 114 -2.68 -14.10 22.39
N ASP A 115 -1.80 -14.89 23.02
CA ASP A 115 -0.67 -14.37 23.79
C ASP A 115 0.56 -14.06 22.91
N ASP A 116 0.65 -14.72 21.75
CA ASP A 116 1.74 -14.59 20.77
C ASP A 116 1.18 -14.27 19.39
N THR A 117 1.01 -12.99 19.09
CA THR A 117 0.45 -12.58 17.81
C THR A 117 1.52 -12.66 16.72
N TYR A 118 1.34 -13.58 15.78
CA TYR A 118 2.15 -13.65 14.56
C TYR A 118 1.46 -12.95 13.41
N VAL A 119 2.21 -12.07 12.74
CA VAL A 119 1.77 -11.31 11.57
C VAL A 119 2.58 -11.74 10.36
N MET A 120 1.91 -12.15 9.29
CA MET A 120 2.55 -12.40 8.00
C MET A 120 2.30 -11.22 7.06
N LEU A 121 3.37 -10.66 6.53
CA LEU A 121 3.35 -9.64 5.50
C LEU A 121 3.73 -10.26 4.16
N LEU A 122 2.91 -10.02 3.13
CA LEU A 122 3.15 -10.48 1.77
C LEU A 122 3.53 -9.31 0.88
N SER A 123 4.69 -9.39 0.25
CA SER A 123 5.11 -8.51 -0.84
C SER A 123 4.48 -8.98 -2.15
N GLY A 124 4.03 -8.05 -2.97
CA GLY A 124 3.55 -8.29 -4.33
C GLY A 124 4.40 -7.59 -5.38
N GLY A 125 5.70 -7.48 -5.12
CA GLY A 125 6.71 -7.32 -6.16
C GLY A 125 6.88 -8.61 -6.97
N SER A 126 7.73 -8.58 -7.99
CA SER A 126 7.97 -9.72 -8.88
C SER A 126 8.58 -10.95 -8.19
N ASP A 127 9.15 -10.78 -6.99
CA ASP A 127 9.77 -11.84 -6.20
C ASP A 127 8.80 -12.55 -5.23
N MET A 128 7.56 -12.04 -5.07
CA MET A 128 6.51 -12.57 -4.19
C MET A 128 7.04 -13.06 -2.82
N SER A 129 7.77 -12.19 -2.12
CA SER A 129 8.35 -12.50 -0.81
C SER A 129 7.36 -12.38 0.35
N TYR A 130 7.60 -13.11 1.44
CA TYR A 130 6.84 -12.98 2.69
C TYR A 130 7.78 -12.76 3.89
N GLU A 131 7.26 -12.08 4.91
CA GLU A 131 7.94 -11.88 6.20
C GLU A 131 6.96 -12.27 7.32
N ILE A 132 7.45 -13.01 8.31
CA ILE A 132 6.67 -13.35 9.51
C ILE A 132 7.27 -12.55 10.67
N LEU A 133 6.41 -11.78 11.33
CA LEU A 133 6.73 -10.95 12.48
C LEU A 133 6.05 -11.52 13.70
N HIS A 134 6.80 -11.62 14.79
CA HIS A 134 6.27 -11.96 16.10
C HIS A 134 6.08 -10.68 16.90
N LEU A 135 4.85 -10.44 17.36
CA LEU A 135 4.51 -9.32 18.21
C LEU A 135 4.46 -9.81 19.65
N THR A 136 5.47 -9.46 20.42
CA THR A 136 5.47 -9.72 21.87
C THR A 136 4.53 -8.73 22.56
N SER A 137 3.73 -9.21 23.51
CA SER A 137 2.79 -8.43 24.31
C SER A 137 3.45 -7.41 25.28
N GLY A 138 4.78 -7.30 25.28
CA GLY A 138 5.56 -6.66 26.34
C GLY A 138 5.72 -5.14 26.29
N THR A 139 4.73 -4.36 25.84
CA THR A 139 4.82 -2.88 25.89
C THR A 139 3.77 -2.18 26.75
N GLU A 140 2.86 -2.94 27.39
CA GLU A 140 1.85 -2.34 28.29
C GLU A 140 2.36 -2.07 29.71
N GLU A 141 3.47 -2.69 30.15
CA GLU A 141 4.00 -2.49 31.51
C GLU A 141 4.95 -1.28 31.67
N GLU A 142 5.47 -0.69 30.58
CA GLU A 142 6.41 0.46 30.64
C GLU A 142 5.73 1.83 30.60
N LEU A 143 4.42 1.90 30.39
CA LEU A 143 3.66 3.16 30.26
C LEU A 143 2.83 3.54 31.51
N ILE A 144 2.90 2.76 32.59
CA ILE A 144 2.21 3.02 33.87
C ILE A 144 3.20 3.21 35.04
N ARG A 145 4.44 3.65 34.77
CA ARG A 145 5.37 4.07 35.83
C ARG A 145 5.90 5.48 35.58
#